data_AF-A0A6L9F2V1-F1
#
_entry.id   AF-A0A6L9F2V1-F1
#
_cell.length_a   1.000
_cell.length_b   1.000
_cell.length_c   1.000
_cell.angle_alpha   90.00
_cell.angle_beta   90.00
_cell.angle_gamma   90.00
#
_symmetry.space_group_name_H-M   'P 1'
#
loop_
_entity.id
_entity.type
_entity.pdbx_description
1 polymer ?
#
loop_
_entity_poly.entity_id
_entity_poly.type
_entity_poly.pdbx_seq_one_letter_code
_entity_poly.pdbx_strand_id
1 'polypeptide(L)'
;MENFYFLFEDLNNWSVWDEKGYTIGFMILLFSTLIYLTIYYIILGRKGMRFSSMGRWFLFGVFNMLTIFIVTLLIEGFKVFELPSFNDFFYEIWLFTIINTLYSFVLYFILSLVFKRFSIFSKFYPVKF
;
A
#
# COMPACT_ATOMS: atom_id res chain seq x y z
N MET A 1 -3.54 27.25 -12.52
CA MET A 1 -4.29 26.30 -13.36
C MET A 1 -3.36 25.43 -14.22
N GLU A 2 -2.11 25.84 -14.47
CA GLU A 2 -1.10 25.03 -15.17
C GLU A 2 -0.72 23.73 -14.44
N ASN A 3 -0.65 23.72 -13.11
CA ASN A 3 -0.31 22.50 -12.36
C ASN A 3 -1.34 21.36 -12.49
N PHE A 4 -2.56 21.63 -12.95
CA PHE A 4 -3.58 20.60 -13.19
C PHE A 4 -3.48 20.03 -14.61
N TYR A 5 -2.92 20.78 -15.56
CA TYR A 5 -2.64 20.29 -16.91
C TYR A 5 -1.52 19.23 -16.92
N PHE A 6 -0.63 19.24 -15.93
CA PHE A 6 0.41 18.21 -15.72
C PHE A 6 -0.16 16.79 -15.51
N LEU A 7 -1.38 16.66 -14.94
CA LEU A 7 -2.06 15.36 -14.83
C LEU A 7 -2.44 14.75 -16.19
N PHE A 8 -2.44 15.56 -17.25
CA PHE A 8 -2.81 15.20 -18.62
C PHE A 8 -1.71 15.54 -19.63
N GLU A 9 -0.53 15.95 -19.15
CA GLU A 9 0.60 16.32 -20.00
C GLU A 9 1.31 15.06 -20.50
N ASP A 10 1.81 15.14 -21.73
CA ASP A 10 2.22 14.00 -22.54
C ASP A 10 3.25 13.11 -21.81
N LEU A 11 2.96 11.81 -21.71
CA LEU A 11 3.75 10.76 -21.03
C LEU A 11 5.22 10.68 -21.49
N ASN A 12 5.56 11.36 -22.59
CA ASN A 12 6.88 11.34 -23.22
C ASN A 12 7.99 12.07 -22.43
N ASN A 13 7.67 12.84 -21.36
CA ASN A 13 8.67 13.52 -20.51
C ASN A 13 8.98 12.79 -19.18
N TRP A 14 8.44 11.59 -18.98
CA TRP A 14 8.54 10.81 -17.73
C TRP A 14 9.69 9.79 -17.70
N SER A 15 10.69 9.88 -18.57
CA SER A 15 11.70 8.81 -18.78
C SER A 15 12.46 8.31 -17.53
N VAL A 16 12.56 9.12 -16.47
CA VAL A 16 13.16 8.72 -15.18
C VAL A 16 12.15 7.97 -14.28
N TRP A 17 10.86 8.30 -14.39
CA TRP A 17 9.74 7.66 -13.70
C TRP A 17 9.30 6.35 -14.36
N ASP A 18 9.44 6.28 -15.68
CA ASP A 18 8.72 5.33 -16.56
C ASP A 18 9.06 3.85 -16.33
N GLU A 19 10.25 3.55 -15.79
CA GLU A 19 10.64 2.15 -15.53
C GLU A 19 11.02 1.87 -14.08
N LYS A 20 11.87 2.71 -13.47
CA LYS A 20 12.46 2.38 -12.15
C LYS A 20 11.60 2.84 -10.98
N GLY A 21 11.14 4.09 -10.97
CA GLY A 21 10.30 4.64 -9.91
C GLY A 21 8.97 3.88 -9.81
N TYR A 22 8.24 3.80 -10.93
CA TYR A 22 6.94 3.14 -10.97
C TYR A 22 7.00 1.67 -10.50
N THR A 23 7.97 0.90 -10.97
CA THR A 23 8.12 -0.51 -10.58
C THR A 23 8.42 -0.65 -9.09
N ILE A 24 9.27 0.21 -8.52
CA ILE A 24 9.59 0.19 -7.10
C ILE A 24 8.36 0.55 -6.27
N GLY A 25 7.66 1.64 -6.61
CA GLY A 25 6.42 2.05 -5.94
C GLY A 25 5.34 0.97 -5.98
N PHE A 26 5.17 0.31 -7.13
CA PHE A 26 4.25 -0.82 -7.27
C PHE A 26 4.65 -2.02 -6.42
N MET A 27 5.94 -2.37 -6.38
CA MET A 27 6.45 -3.46 -5.53
C MET A 27 6.22 -3.16 -4.05
N ILE A 28 6.50 -1.94 -3.59
CA ILE A 28 6.22 -1.50 -2.21
C ILE A 28 4.74 -1.68 -1.89
N LEU A 29 3.88 -1.22 -2.79
CA LEU A 29 2.44 -1.32 -2.65
C LEU A 29 1.97 -2.78 -2.56
N LEU A 30 2.44 -3.64 -3.46
CA LEU A 30 2.07 -5.06 -3.51
C LEU A 30 2.54 -5.80 -2.26
N PHE A 31 3.82 -5.71 -1.92
CA PHE A 31 4.40 -6.46 -0.80
C PHE A 31 3.86 -5.98 0.54
N SER A 32 3.75 -4.67 0.76
CA SER A 32 3.19 -4.14 2.01
C SER A 32 1.74 -4.61 2.20
N THR A 33 0.94 -4.54 1.13
CA THR A 33 -0.46 -5.00 1.17
C THR A 33 -0.56 -6.50 1.47
N LEU A 34 0.28 -7.34 0.86
CA LEU A 34 0.32 -8.78 1.15
C LEU A 34 0.73 -9.07 2.60
N ILE A 35 1.70 -8.34 3.15
CA ILE A 35 2.13 -8.46 4.54
C ILE A 35 0.97 -8.12 5.48
N TYR A 36 0.31 -6.97 5.29
CA TYR A 36 -0.81 -6.56 6.14
C TYR A 36 -1.99 -7.53 6.06
N LEU A 37 -2.30 -8.07 4.88
CA LEU A 37 -3.33 -9.10 4.73
C LEU A 37 -2.96 -10.41 5.40
N THR A 38 -1.69 -10.82 5.31
CA THR A 38 -1.16 -12.01 5.99
C THR A 38 -1.30 -11.86 7.50
N ILE A 39 -0.88 -10.73 8.06
CA ILE A 39 -1.01 -10.44 9.50
C ILE A 39 -2.49 -10.45 9.90
N TYR A 40 -3.35 -9.77 9.15
CA TYR A 40 -4.77 -9.65 9.48
C TYR A 40 -5.52 -10.98 9.38
N TYR A 41 -5.46 -11.68 8.24
CA TYR A 41 -6.26 -12.87 8.00
C TYR A 41 -5.64 -14.17 8.50
N ILE A 42 -4.31 -14.33 8.45
CA ILE A 42 -3.63 -15.57 8.81
C ILE A 42 -3.20 -15.57 10.27
N ILE A 43 -2.59 -14.47 10.76
CA ILE A 43 -2.09 -14.43 12.14
C ILE A 43 -3.21 -14.08 13.11
N LEU A 44 -3.89 -12.95 12.90
CA LEU A 44 -4.92 -12.45 13.82
C LEU A 44 -6.27 -13.13 13.60
N GLY A 45 -6.65 -13.37 12.35
CA GLY A 45 -7.89 -14.08 11.99
C GLY A 45 -7.98 -15.49 12.59
N ARG A 46 -6.84 -16.17 12.79
CA ARG A 46 -6.77 -17.49 13.45
C ARG A 46 -6.85 -17.43 14.97
N LYS A 47 -6.41 -16.34 15.60
CA LYS A 47 -6.37 -16.20 17.06
C LYS A 47 -7.73 -15.91 17.69
N GLY A 48 -8.72 -15.42 16.92
CA GLY A 48 -10.10 -15.34 17.39
C GLY A 48 -10.97 -14.32 16.66
N MET A 49 -12.29 -14.47 16.81
CA MET A 49 -13.32 -13.64 16.15
C MET A 49 -13.28 -12.15 16.54
N ARG A 50 -12.54 -11.78 17.59
CA ARG A 50 -12.34 -10.37 17.97
C ARG A 50 -11.73 -9.53 16.86
N PHE A 51 -10.94 -10.13 15.96
CA PHE A 51 -10.27 -9.40 14.87
C PHE A 51 -11.07 -9.31 13.58
N SER A 52 -12.19 -10.03 13.44
CA SER A 52 -13.00 -10.04 12.21
C SER A 52 -14.00 -8.89 12.10
N SER A 53 -13.86 -7.83 12.92
CA SER A 53 -14.75 -6.67 12.84
C SER A 53 -14.34 -5.74 11.70
N MET A 54 -15.34 -5.12 11.06
CA MET A 54 -15.13 -4.16 9.97
C MET A 54 -14.23 -2.99 10.38
N GLY A 55 -14.36 -2.49 11.62
CA GLY A 55 -13.51 -1.41 12.12
C GLY A 55 -12.03 -1.79 12.22
N ARG A 56 -11.70 -3.01 12.67
CA ARG A 56 -10.31 -3.47 12.73
C ARG A 56 -9.74 -3.73 11.34
N TRP A 57 -10.55 -4.29 10.44
CA TRP A 57 -10.17 -4.43 9.03
C TRP A 57 -9.81 -3.08 8.40
N PHE A 58 -10.61 -2.05 8.67
CA PHE A 58 -10.36 -0.69 8.17
C PHE A 58 -9.09 -0.09 8.78
N LEU A 59 -8.88 -0.23 10.09
CA LEU A 59 -7.65 0.22 10.76
C LEU A 59 -6.39 -0.43 10.14
N PHE A 60 -6.45 -1.72 9.81
CA PHE A 60 -5.36 -2.41 9.10
C PHE A 60 -5.13 -1.83 7.70
N GLY A 61 -6.19 -1.47 6.98
CA GLY A 61 -6.09 -0.75 5.71
C GLY A 61 -5.42 0.62 5.87
N VAL A 62 -5.78 1.38 6.90
CA VAL A 62 -5.15 2.68 7.21
C VAL A 62 -3.67 2.53 7.57
N PHE A 63 -3.30 1.52 8.37
CA PHE A 63 -1.89 1.26 8.66
C PHE A 63 -1.10 0.84 7.41
N ASN A 64 -1.71 0.06 6.51
CA ASN A 64 -1.12 -0.26 5.21
C ASN A 64 -0.88 1.01 4.37
N MET A 65 -1.87 1.90 4.30
CA MET A 65 -1.74 3.20 3.61
C MET A 65 -0.59 4.04 4.17
N LEU A 66 -0.53 4.22 5.50
CA LEU A 66 0.54 4.98 6.15
C LEU A 66 1.92 4.35 5.90
N THR A 67 2.02 3.03 5.94
CA THR A 67 3.27 2.32 5.67
C THR A 67 3.73 2.56 4.24
N ILE A 68 2.83 2.40 3.26
CA ILE A 68 3.14 2.61 1.84
C ILE A 68 3.51 4.07 1.59
N PHE A 69 2.80 5.03 2.20
CA PHE A 69 3.14 6.45 2.11
C PHE A 69 4.57 6.72 2.57
N ILE A 70 4.91 6.31 3.79
CA ILE A 70 6.24 6.55 4.38
C ILE A 70 7.33 5.83 3.58
N VAL A 71 7.13 4.56 3.26
CA VAL A 71 8.15 3.74 2.59
C VAL A 71 8.39 4.20 1.15
N THR A 72 7.33 4.57 0.42
CA THR A 72 7.46 5.10 -0.95
C THR A 72 8.20 6.42 -0.93
N LEU A 73 7.81 7.35 -0.04
CA LEU A 73 8.47 8.65 0.10
C LEU A 73 9.96 8.49 0.46
N LEU A 74 10.30 7.56 1.36
CA LEU A 74 11.69 7.28 1.74
C LEU A 74 12.49 6.67 0.59
N ILE A 75 11.98 5.60 -0.02
CA ILE A 75 12.75 4.85 -1.01
C ILE A 75 12.89 5.65 -2.29
N GLU A 76 11.81 6.22 -2.80
CA GLU A 76 11.86 6.97 -4.05
C GLU A 76 12.54 8.32 -3.85
N GLY A 77 12.25 9.01 -2.75
CA GLY A 77 12.90 10.27 -2.40
C GLY A 77 14.43 10.15 -2.38
N PHE A 78 14.98 9.18 -1.65
CA PHE A 78 16.44 9.07 -1.53
C PHE A 78 17.12 8.27 -2.65
N LYS A 79 16.48 7.24 -3.21
CA LYS A 79 17.16 6.37 -4.19
C LYS A 79 16.88 6.72 -5.64
N VAL A 80 15.76 7.35 -5.95
CA VAL A 80 15.36 7.65 -7.34
C VAL A 80 15.58 9.13 -7.63
N PHE A 81 15.21 10.01 -6.71
CA PHE A 81 15.35 11.46 -6.85
C PHE A 81 16.61 12.03 -6.21
N GLU A 82 17.42 11.17 -5.57
CA GLU A 82 18.66 11.54 -4.89
C GLU A 82 18.49 12.79 -4.01
N LEU A 83 17.35 12.90 -3.31
CA LEU A 83 17.05 14.07 -2.48
C LEU A 83 18.18 14.28 -1.46
N PRO A 84 18.85 15.44 -1.46
CA PRO A 84 19.90 15.73 -0.49
C PRO A 84 19.32 15.94 0.91
N SER A 85 18.05 16.36 1.02
CA SER A 85 17.37 16.55 2.29
C SER A 85 15.85 16.34 2.19
N PHE A 86 15.20 16.03 3.32
CA PHE A 86 13.73 15.97 3.43
C PHE A 86 13.03 17.33 3.34
N ASN A 87 13.76 18.43 3.47
CA ASN A 87 13.17 19.77 3.45
C ASN A 87 12.92 20.27 2.02
N ASP A 88 13.48 19.60 1.02
CA ASP A 88 13.28 19.98 -0.38
C ASP A 88 11.92 19.46 -0.87
N PHE A 89 11.06 20.39 -1.29
CA PHE A 89 9.70 20.07 -1.73
C PHE A 89 9.67 19.80 -3.24
N PHE A 90 9.69 18.52 -3.61
CA PHE A 90 9.51 18.07 -5.00
C PHE A 90 8.08 17.59 -5.21
N TYR A 91 7.27 18.44 -5.85
CA TYR A 91 5.83 18.24 -6.03
C TYR A 91 5.47 16.88 -6.63
N GLU A 92 6.29 16.39 -7.56
CA GLU A 92 6.10 15.15 -8.29
C GLU A 92 6.18 13.93 -7.37
N ILE A 93 7.13 13.91 -6.43
CA ILE A 93 7.32 12.82 -5.45
C ILE A 93 6.15 12.77 -4.48
N TRP A 94 5.69 13.95 -4.03
CA TRP A 94 4.53 14.04 -3.15
C TRP A 94 3.27 13.57 -3.86
N LEU A 95 3.02 14.01 -5.09
CA LEU A 95 1.87 13.59 -5.88
C LEU A 95 1.90 12.08 -6.17
N PHE A 96 3.05 11.54 -6.57
CA PHE A 96 3.21 10.10 -6.79
C PHE A 96 2.93 9.30 -5.51
N THR A 97 3.52 9.71 -4.39
CA THR A 97 3.34 9.03 -3.10
C THR A 97 1.86 9.03 -2.69
N ILE A 98 1.16 10.16 -2.86
CA ILE A 98 -0.28 10.26 -2.55
C ILE A 98 -1.09 9.31 -3.43
N ILE A 99 -0.83 9.29 -4.74
CA ILE A 99 -1.53 8.39 -5.68
C ILE A 99 -1.27 6.93 -5.29
N ASN A 100 -0.01 6.57 -5.01
CA ASN A 100 0.37 5.22 -4.60
C ASN A 100 -0.33 4.82 -3.29
N THR A 101 -0.45 5.74 -2.34
CA THR A 101 -1.21 5.51 -1.09
C THR A 101 -2.71 5.31 -1.32
N LEU A 102 -3.32 5.98 -2.29
CA LEU A 102 -4.72 5.75 -2.64
C LEU A 102 -4.91 4.37 -3.28
N TYR A 103 -4.04 4.00 -4.23
CA TYR A 103 -4.06 2.68 -4.85
C TYR A 103 -3.81 1.54 -3.85
N SER A 104 -3.00 1.81 -2.82
CA SER A 104 -2.76 0.92 -1.70
C SER A 104 -4.06 0.49 -1.01
N PHE A 105 -4.97 1.43 -0.76
CA PHE A 105 -6.25 1.11 -0.14
C PHE A 105 -7.15 0.30 -1.07
N VAL A 106 -7.19 0.66 -2.35
CA VAL A 106 -7.95 -0.06 -3.38
C VAL A 106 -7.45 -1.49 -3.52
N LEU A 107 -6.13 -1.68 -3.62
CA LEU A 107 -5.55 -3.02 -3.71
C LEU A 107 -5.80 -3.81 -2.43
N TYR A 108 -5.62 -3.21 -1.25
CA TYR A 108 -5.93 -3.84 0.03
C TYR A 108 -7.38 -4.30 0.08
N PHE A 109 -8.32 -3.47 -0.38
CA PHE A 109 -9.74 -3.81 -0.45
C PHE A 109 -10.00 -5.01 -1.38
N ILE A 110 -9.49 -4.96 -2.61
CA ILE A 110 -9.69 -6.05 -3.60
C ILE A 110 -9.09 -7.36 -3.09
N LEU A 111 -7.82 -7.33 -2.68
CA LEU A 111 -7.14 -8.53 -2.17
C LEU A 111 -7.79 -9.03 -0.89
N SER A 112 -8.26 -8.14 -0.01
CA SER A 112 -9.01 -8.53 1.18
C SER A 112 -10.27 -9.34 0.84
N LEU A 113 -11.03 -8.96 -0.20
CA LEU A 113 -12.20 -9.72 -0.63
C LEU A 113 -11.84 -11.14 -1.10
N VAL A 114 -10.71 -11.28 -1.81
CA VAL A 114 -10.18 -12.56 -2.27
C VAL A 114 -9.70 -13.41 -1.08
N PHE A 115 -8.86 -12.83 -0.22
CA PHE A 115 -8.19 -13.54 0.86
C PHE A 115 -9.08 -13.84 2.07
N LYS A 116 -10.20 -13.11 2.22
CA LYS A 116 -11.21 -13.39 3.25
C LYS A 116 -11.67 -14.86 3.24
N ARG A 117 -11.73 -15.49 2.06
CA ARG A 117 -12.13 -16.90 1.90
C ARG A 117 -11.14 -17.87 2.57
N PHE A 118 -9.86 -17.55 2.60
CA PHE A 118 -8.83 -18.40 3.22
C PHE A 118 -8.75 -18.25 4.74
N SER A 119 -9.37 -17.21 5.32
CA SER A 119 -9.40 -16.99 6.77
C SER A 119 -10.34 -17.95 7.52
N ILE A 120 -11.25 -18.64 6.82
CA ILE A 120 -12.34 -19.44 7.43
C ILE A 120 -11.86 -20.82 7.94
N PHE A 121 -10.71 -21.32 7.49
CA PHE A 121 -10.27 -22.69 7.76
C PHE A 121 -9.63 -22.97 9.14
N SER A 122 -9.70 -22.05 10.11
CA SER A 122 -9.36 -22.39 11.51
C SER A 122 -10.54 -22.36 12.49
N LYS A 123 -11.78 -22.20 12.01
CA LYS A 123 -12.97 -22.26 12.88
C LYS A 123 -13.29 -23.67 13.41
N PHE A 124 -12.60 -24.69 12.93
CA PHE A 124 -12.69 -26.06 13.42
C PHE A 124 -11.30 -26.66 13.59
N TYR A 125 -10.52 -26.18 14.58
CA TYR A 125 -9.72 -27.16 15.30
C TYR A 125 -10.73 -28.08 15.99
N PRO A 126 -10.76 -29.39 15.72
CA PRO A 126 -11.59 -30.28 16.52
C PRO A 126 -11.11 -30.09 17.95
N VAL A 127 -12.03 -29.63 18.81
CA VAL A 127 -11.82 -29.64 20.25
C VAL A 127 -11.43 -31.09 20.57
N LYS A 128 -10.17 -31.31 20.94
CA LYS A 128 -9.76 -32.62 21.44
C LYS A 128 -10.57 -32.82 22.72
N PHE A 129 -11.59 -33.67 22.65
CA PHE A 129 -12.22 -34.28 23.80
C PHE A 129 -11.21 -35.17 24.52
#